data_AF-V2YEC0-F1
#
_entry.id   AF-V2YEC0-F1
#
_cell.length_a   1.000
_cell.length_b   1.000
_cell.length_c   1.000
_cell.angle_alpha   90.00
_cell.angle_beta   90.00
_cell.angle_gamma   90.00
#
_symmetry.space_group_name_H-M   'P 1'
#
loop_
_entity.id
_entity.type
_entity.pdbx_description
1 polymer ?
#
loop_
_entity_poly.entity_id
_entity_poly.type
_entity_poly.pdbx_seq_one_letter_code
_entity_poly.pdbx_strand_id
1 'polypeptide(L)'
;MKKILSAALALAMTLSLLPAAFAVEGTAYASTQAVEVDGKKVEFQMYALKDANGNPTNYVKLRDVAHVLNGTKAQFSVGYDGAISVTTGTAYTDAGGEMTTPYSGDRAYRTGSGAVKVNGQEADLESIILTDDAGGDYTYFKLRDLGAALGFQVDWSAERGVFLNTGSAPAEDGKITLADLQGVWTATMAPYDWKLSPREFIISGDQYTWAVIQGTNNQIINGTITEFDNDFQGDIEGVNYVLYFDGMRYVLENDGSIQSSGDSQYYSGGSKLQIRTINLAENYIQDTTGYRYERRASSSVCDQVQVQLNAALDWLAERDPINDFLVKYVTTNGKMTTYGDFKGQYACYLDILGSLGTNKDWTYQIYADPDTGLVTLRASIYSGGTGAYAISGATSYTLELSPDGGPYRGSFSDTVSTSSSIMGSWSYSGTFQIDPASFTDWTEALTFDSYDGSDQSFDAKNGAVNVQIMLKALRNEILKPNGYKLSDLGFTHF
;
A
#
# COMPACT_ATOMS: atom_id res chain seq x y z
N MET A 1 -62.29 -14.55 -25.39
CA MET A 1 -61.37 -15.49 -24.72
C MET A 1 -60.50 -14.69 -23.75
N LYS A 2 -60.58 -15.09 -22.48
CA LYS A 2 -59.74 -14.79 -21.30
C LYS A 2 -58.63 -13.72 -21.44
N LYS A 3 -58.75 -12.64 -20.66
CA LYS A 3 -57.69 -12.24 -19.73
C LYS A 3 -58.33 -11.94 -18.37
N ILE A 4 -57.74 -12.56 -17.37
CA ILE A 4 -58.22 -12.83 -16.02
C ILE A 4 -57.20 -12.15 -15.10
N LEU A 5 -57.68 -11.63 -13.95
CA LEU A 5 -56.91 -11.25 -12.75
C LEU A 5 -56.00 -9.99 -12.88
N SER A 6 -55.88 -9.07 -11.92
CA SER A 6 -56.32 -9.00 -10.52
C SER A 6 -56.43 -7.55 -10.07
N ALA A 7 -57.56 -7.21 -9.48
CA ALA A 7 -57.66 -6.16 -8.47
C ALA A 7 -57.27 -6.77 -7.12
N ALA A 8 -56.23 -6.25 -6.47
CA ALA A 8 -55.98 -6.36 -5.02
C ALA A 8 -54.61 -5.72 -4.69
N LEU A 9 -54.60 -4.44 -4.27
CA LEU A 9 -53.87 -4.02 -3.06
C LEU A 9 -54.24 -2.56 -2.71
N ALA A 10 -55.51 -2.33 -2.39
CA ALA A 10 -56.00 -1.11 -1.77
C ALA A 10 -56.69 -1.51 -0.46
N LEU A 11 -55.91 -1.92 0.54
CA LEU A 11 -56.23 -2.12 1.97
C LEU A 11 -54.94 -2.70 2.59
N ALA A 12 -54.34 -2.20 3.67
CA ALA A 12 -54.90 -1.55 4.84
C ALA A 12 -53.89 -0.55 5.43
N MET A 13 -54.23 0.74 5.38
CA MET A 13 -53.91 1.67 6.45
C MET A 13 -55.03 1.55 7.50
N THR A 14 -54.71 1.79 8.77
CA THR A 14 -55.56 1.67 9.97
C THR A 14 -55.50 0.30 10.67
N LEU A 15 -54.38 0.07 11.37
CA LEU A 15 -54.45 -0.60 12.66
C LEU A 15 -53.95 0.38 13.72
N SER A 16 -54.90 1.00 14.42
CA SER A 16 -54.64 1.78 15.62
C SER A 16 -54.08 0.85 16.70
N LEU A 17 -52.76 0.88 16.87
CA LEU A 17 -52.08 0.41 18.05
C LEU A 17 -51.45 1.65 18.70
N LEU A 18 -51.65 1.79 20.00
CA LEU A 18 -51.00 2.80 20.85
C LEU A 18 -49.52 2.93 20.47
N PRO A 19 -48.91 4.13 20.52
CA PRO A 19 -47.48 4.24 20.34
C PRO A 19 -46.82 3.43 21.47
N ALA A 20 -46.37 2.23 21.14
CA ALA A 20 -45.32 1.59 21.90
C ALA A 20 -44.15 2.57 21.80
N ALA A 21 -43.80 3.19 22.92
CA ALA A 21 -42.61 4.02 23.02
C ALA A 21 -41.41 3.10 22.80
N PHE A 22 -41.08 2.84 21.54
CA PHE A 22 -39.83 2.21 21.15
C PHE A 22 -38.72 3.17 21.55
N ALA A 23 -37.72 2.64 22.26
CA ALA A 23 -36.60 3.44 22.74
C ALA A 23 -35.93 4.13 21.55
N VAL A 24 -35.84 5.46 21.60
CA VAL A 24 -35.01 6.25 20.70
C VAL A 24 -33.56 5.89 21.00
N GLU A 25 -32.82 5.46 19.99
CA GLU A 25 -31.42 5.05 20.16
C GLU A 25 -30.44 6.22 19.96
N GLY A 26 -30.83 7.22 19.16
CA GLY A 26 -30.03 8.42 18.97
C GLY A 26 -30.64 9.39 17.96
N THR A 27 -29.81 10.31 17.48
CA THR A 27 -30.19 11.33 16.49
C THR A 27 -29.57 10.99 15.14
N ALA A 28 -30.40 10.90 14.12
CA ALA A 28 -30.00 10.90 12.73
C ALA A 28 -30.01 12.34 12.20
N TYR A 29 -28.90 12.77 11.63
CA TYR A 29 -28.69 14.14 11.17
C TYR A 29 -29.18 14.29 9.73
N ALA A 30 -29.97 15.31 9.43
CA ALA A 30 -30.38 15.56 8.06
C ALA A 30 -29.15 15.83 7.18
N SER A 31 -29.00 15.05 6.10
CA SER A 31 -27.81 15.06 5.25
C SER A 31 -28.17 15.01 3.77
N THR A 32 -29.24 15.73 3.39
CA THR A 32 -29.60 15.96 2.00
C THR A 32 -28.40 16.53 1.24
N GLN A 33 -27.99 15.86 0.18
CA GLN A 33 -26.82 16.25 -0.60
C GLN A 33 -26.96 15.81 -2.05
N ALA A 34 -26.26 16.52 -2.94
CA ALA A 34 -26.07 16.08 -4.31
C ALA A 34 -25.13 14.88 -4.33
N VAL A 35 -25.59 13.79 -4.93
CA VAL A 35 -24.85 12.57 -5.16
C VAL A 35 -24.65 12.41 -6.66
N GLU A 36 -23.43 12.13 -7.08
CA GLU A 36 -23.14 11.88 -8.49
C GLU A 36 -23.45 10.42 -8.83
N VAL A 37 -24.37 10.16 -9.76
CA VAL A 37 -24.72 8.81 -10.24
C VAL A 37 -24.31 8.70 -11.70
N ASP A 38 -23.30 7.88 -11.99
CA ASP A 38 -22.71 7.74 -13.33
C ASP A 38 -22.38 9.09 -13.99
N GLY A 39 -21.76 10.00 -13.24
CA GLY A 39 -21.41 11.35 -13.70
C GLY A 39 -22.55 12.37 -13.65
N LYS A 40 -23.79 11.96 -13.35
CA LYS A 40 -24.95 12.87 -13.24
C LYS A 40 -25.27 13.19 -11.78
N LYS A 41 -25.30 14.47 -11.42
CA LYS A 41 -25.72 14.89 -10.07
C LYS A 41 -27.22 14.71 -9.86
N VAL A 42 -27.58 14.02 -8.79
CA VAL A 42 -28.95 13.79 -8.31
C VAL A 42 -29.00 14.11 -6.83
N GLU A 43 -29.99 14.89 -6.39
CA GLU A 43 -30.15 15.20 -4.97
C GLU A 43 -30.86 14.04 -4.26
N PHE A 44 -30.24 13.47 -3.23
CA PHE A 44 -30.89 12.49 -2.36
C PHE A 44 -31.25 13.10 -1.02
N GLN A 45 -32.45 12.79 -0.54
CA GLN A 45 -32.88 13.06 0.83
C GLN A 45 -32.37 11.95 1.73
N MET A 46 -31.27 12.22 2.43
CA MET A 46 -30.57 11.25 3.27
C MET A 46 -30.45 11.73 4.71
N TYR A 47 -30.19 10.78 5.58
CA TYR A 47 -29.83 11.03 6.97
C TYR A 47 -28.49 10.37 7.28
N ALA A 48 -27.69 11.04 8.11
CA ALA A 48 -26.40 10.53 8.52
C ALA A 48 -26.43 10.13 10.00
N LEU A 49 -25.87 8.97 10.32
CA LEU A 49 -25.44 8.66 11.68
C LEU A 49 -23.96 8.98 11.82
N LYS A 50 -23.56 9.64 12.91
CA LYS A 50 -22.16 9.97 13.17
C LYS A 50 -21.54 8.97 14.12
N ASP A 51 -20.33 8.52 13.82
CA ASP A 51 -19.53 7.72 14.74
C ASP A 51 -18.94 8.59 15.89
N ALA A 52 -18.20 7.96 16.80
CA ALA A 52 -17.56 8.65 17.93
C ALA A 52 -16.55 9.74 17.50
N ASN A 53 -16.01 9.67 16.28
CA ASN A 53 -15.08 10.63 15.71
C ASN A 53 -15.80 11.71 14.87
N GLY A 54 -17.12 11.65 14.76
CA GLY A 54 -17.94 12.57 13.98
C GLY A 54 -18.05 12.22 12.49
N ASN A 55 -17.57 11.07 12.04
CA ASN A 55 -17.66 10.66 10.65
C ASN A 55 -19.10 10.25 10.30
N PRO A 56 -19.71 10.83 9.25
CA PRO A 56 -21.07 10.52 8.87
C PRO A 56 -21.17 9.24 8.02
N THR A 57 -22.11 8.36 8.35
CA THR A 57 -22.57 7.24 7.52
C THR A 57 -23.95 7.58 6.97
N ASN A 58 -24.13 7.58 5.64
CA ASN A 58 -25.37 7.98 4.99
C ASN A 58 -26.38 6.82 4.86
N TYR A 59 -27.64 7.12 5.20
CA TYR A 59 -28.79 6.25 5.08
C TYR A 59 -29.83 6.89 4.15
N VAL A 60 -30.41 6.08 3.26
CA VAL A 60 -31.30 6.53 2.18
C VAL A 60 -32.50 5.59 2.05
N LYS A 61 -33.64 6.11 1.58
CA LYS A 61 -34.81 5.26 1.27
C LYS A 61 -34.49 4.34 0.09
N LEU A 62 -34.74 3.04 0.25
CA LEU A 62 -34.51 2.03 -0.79
C LEU A 62 -35.21 2.36 -2.12
N ARG A 63 -36.44 2.90 -2.04
CA ARG A 63 -37.23 3.28 -3.21
C ARG A 63 -36.67 4.51 -3.94
N ASP A 64 -36.04 5.42 -3.23
CA ASP A 64 -35.38 6.57 -3.84
C ASP A 64 -34.18 6.10 -4.68
N VAL A 65 -33.42 5.14 -4.16
CA VAL A 65 -32.33 4.50 -4.93
C VAL A 65 -32.90 3.74 -6.13
N ALA A 66 -33.97 2.96 -5.96
CA ALA A 66 -34.60 2.21 -7.05
C ALA A 66 -35.09 3.14 -8.17
N HIS A 67 -35.68 4.28 -7.81
CA HIS A 67 -36.10 5.33 -8.74
C HIS A 67 -34.93 5.91 -9.52
N VAL A 68 -33.87 6.32 -8.83
CA VAL A 68 -32.72 6.98 -9.44
C VAL A 68 -31.91 6.03 -10.33
N LEU A 69 -31.78 4.77 -9.93
CA LEU A 69 -31.05 3.76 -10.70
C LEU A 69 -31.89 3.11 -11.81
N ASN A 70 -33.17 3.49 -11.95
CA ASN A 70 -34.05 2.92 -12.95
C ASN A 70 -33.54 3.20 -14.37
N GLY A 71 -33.39 2.16 -15.19
CA GLY A 71 -32.79 2.26 -16.53
C GLY A 71 -31.26 2.17 -16.56
N THR A 72 -30.57 2.09 -15.41
CA THR A 72 -29.14 1.75 -15.33
C THR A 72 -28.93 0.22 -15.30
N LYS A 73 -27.68 -0.25 -15.35
CA LYS A 73 -27.39 -1.69 -15.18
C LYS A 73 -27.67 -2.19 -13.77
N ALA A 74 -27.55 -1.32 -12.76
CA ALA A 74 -27.88 -1.63 -11.38
C ALA A 74 -29.36 -1.34 -11.03
N GLN A 75 -30.25 -1.30 -12.03
CA GLN A 75 -31.69 -1.19 -11.79
C GLN A 75 -32.22 -2.38 -10.98
N PHE A 76 -33.23 -2.15 -10.15
CA PHE A 76 -33.90 -3.20 -9.39
C PHE A 76 -35.34 -2.79 -9.08
N SER A 77 -36.22 -3.78 -8.89
CA SER A 77 -37.58 -3.55 -8.43
C SER A 77 -37.70 -3.84 -6.94
N VAL A 78 -38.60 -3.12 -6.25
CA VAL A 78 -38.89 -3.30 -4.82
C VAL A 78 -40.33 -3.78 -4.67
N GLY A 79 -40.52 -4.83 -3.89
CA GLY A 79 -41.80 -5.44 -3.58
C GLY A 79 -41.95 -5.79 -2.11
N TYR A 80 -43.03 -6.50 -1.79
CA TYR A 80 -43.30 -7.00 -0.45
C TYR A 80 -43.95 -8.39 -0.53
N ASP A 81 -43.34 -9.38 0.12
CA ASP A 81 -43.83 -10.77 0.22
C ASP A 81 -43.66 -11.28 1.66
N GLY A 82 -44.36 -10.64 2.59
CA GLY A 82 -44.18 -10.85 4.04
C GLY A 82 -42.90 -10.24 4.64
N ALA A 83 -41.98 -9.81 3.77
CA ALA A 83 -40.77 -9.05 4.03
C ALA A 83 -40.49 -8.15 2.82
N ILE A 84 -39.59 -7.16 2.95
CA ILE A 84 -39.16 -6.35 1.79
C ILE A 84 -38.45 -7.27 0.81
N SER A 85 -38.90 -7.29 -0.45
CA SER A 85 -38.27 -8.07 -1.52
C SER A 85 -37.67 -7.15 -2.57
N VAL A 86 -36.49 -7.51 -3.07
CA VAL A 86 -35.75 -6.78 -4.10
C VAL A 86 -35.40 -7.74 -5.23
N THR A 87 -35.70 -7.34 -6.47
CA THR A 87 -35.34 -8.13 -7.67
C THR A 87 -34.39 -7.31 -8.54
N THR A 88 -33.11 -7.70 -8.57
CA THR A 88 -32.08 -7.00 -9.36
C THR A 88 -32.31 -7.19 -10.86
N GLY A 89 -31.90 -6.20 -11.67
CA GLY A 89 -32.04 -6.22 -13.13
C GLY A 89 -33.46 -5.98 -13.65
N THR A 90 -34.44 -5.85 -12.76
CA THR A 90 -35.84 -5.55 -13.12
C THR A 90 -36.12 -4.07 -12.95
N ALA A 91 -36.77 -3.45 -13.94
CA ALA A 91 -37.12 -2.02 -13.89
C ALA A 91 -38.04 -1.71 -12.69
N TYR A 92 -37.77 -0.59 -12.04
CA TYR A 92 -38.61 -0.09 -10.95
C TYR A 92 -39.87 0.58 -11.51
N THR A 93 -41.00 0.43 -10.80
CA THR A 93 -42.24 1.15 -11.09
C THR A 93 -42.53 2.08 -9.91
N ASP A 94 -42.53 3.39 -10.18
CA ASP A 94 -42.75 4.40 -9.15
C ASP A 94 -44.10 4.24 -8.45
N ALA A 95 -44.10 4.43 -7.13
CA ALA A 95 -45.28 4.36 -6.28
C ALA A 95 -45.85 5.75 -5.92
N GLY A 96 -45.17 6.83 -6.30
CA GLY A 96 -45.62 8.22 -6.14
C GLY A 96 -45.15 8.91 -4.85
N GLY A 97 -44.12 8.38 -4.18
CA GLY A 97 -43.52 8.96 -2.96
C GLY A 97 -41.99 8.98 -2.97
N GLU A 98 -41.38 8.52 -4.06
CA GLU A 98 -39.96 8.56 -4.32
C GLU A 98 -39.43 9.99 -4.23
N MET A 99 -38.21 10.15 -3.71
CA MET A 99 -37.52 11.44 -3.59
C MET A 99 -38.23 12.47 -2.70
N THR A 100 -39.21 12.05 -1.91
CA THR A 100 -39.93 12.91 -0.95
C THR A 100 -39.93 12.34 0.46
N THR A 101 -39.82 13.22 1.46
CA THR A 101 -39.83 12.90 2.89
C THR A 101 -40.80 13.87 3.55
N PRO A 102 -41.72 13.40 4.42
CA PRO A 102 -42.76 14.25 5.02
C PRO A 102 -42.26 15.13 6.18
N TYR A 103 -40.95 15.24 6.37
CA TYR A 103 -40.32 16.00 7.43
C TYR A 103 -38.96 16.58 7.00
N SER A 104 -38.47 17.53 7.78
CA SER A 104 -37.15 18.16 7.63
C SER A 104 -36.40 18.22 8.96
N GLY A 105 -35.09 18.49 8.88
CA GLY A 105 -34.20 18.60 10.05
C GLY A 105 -33.84 17.26 10.67
N ASP A 106 -32.98 17.29 11.69
CA ASP A 106 -32.53 16.10 12.41
C ASP A 106 -33.70 15.36 13.08
N ARG A 107 -33.60 14.03 13.15
CA ARG A 107 -34.67 13.16 13.65
C ARG A 107 -34.14 12.13 14.62
N ALA A 108 -34.94 11.80 15.62
CA ALA A 108 -34.71 10.61 16.44
C ALA A 108 -34.81 9.36 15.55
N TYR A 109 -33.91 8.40 15.75
CA TYR A 109 -33.95 7.14 15.02
C TYR A 109 -34.07 5.93 15.96
N ARG A 110 -34.53 4.84 15.37
CA ARG A 110 -34.54 3.49 15.95
C ARG A 110 -33.96 2.51 14.94
N THR A 111 -33.19 1.52 15.36
CA THR A 111 -32.69 0.49 14.45
C THR A 111 -33.85 -0.24 13.76
N GLY A 112 -33.71 -0.46 12.45
CA GLY A 112 -34.64 -1.26 11.67
C GLY A 112 -34.37 -2.75 11.87
N SER A 113 -35.42 -3.53 12.13
CA SER A 113 -35.33 -4.97 12.38
C SER A 113 -35.94 -5.80 11.23
N GLY A 114 -36.16 -5.20 10.07
CA GLY A 114 -36.88 -5.82 8.96
C GLY A 114 -35.97 -6.71 8.12
N ALA A 115 -36.36 -7.96 7.89
CA ALA A 115 -35.69 -8.84 6.93
C ALA A 115 -35.88 -8.29 5.51
N VAL A 116 -34.78 -8.22 4.75
CA VAL A 116 -34.79 -7.89 3.31
C VAL A 116 -34.35 -9.10 2.53
N LYS A 117 -35.06 -9.41 1.44
CA LYS A 117 -34.69 -10.48 0.51
C LYS A 117 -34.24 -9.89 -0.82
N VAL A 118 -33.00 -10.14 -1.21
CA VAL A 118 -32.47 -9.79 -2.53
C VAL A 118 -32.45 -11.06 -3.38
N ASN A 119 -33.19 -11.05 -4.49
CA ASN A 119 -33.37 -12.21 -5.38
C ASN A 119 -33.80 -13.50 -4.64
N GLY A 120 -34.65 -13.33 -3.62
CA GLY A 120 -35.17 -14.43 -2.80
C GLY A 120 -34.24 -14.92 -1.69
N GLN A 121 -33.02 -14.40 -1.58
CA GLN A 121 -32.07 -14.69 -0.50
C GLN A 121 -32.09 -13.59 0.57
N GLU A 122 -31.93 -13.93 1.84
CA GLU A 122 -31.81 -12.92 2.90
C GLU A 122 -30.54 -12.08 2.71
N ALA A 123 -30.68 -10.76 2.87
CA ALA A 123 -29.59 -9.81 2.79
C ALA A 123 -29.44 -9.08 4.13
N ASP A 124 -28.22 -9.04 4.64
CA ASP A 124 -27.87 -8.28 5.84
C ASP A 124 -27.68 -6.81 5.45
N LEU A 125 -28.72 -6.01 5.66
CA LEU A 125 -28.76 -4.59 5.30
C LEU A 125 -29.05 -3.77 6.54
N GLU A 126 -28.07 -2.97 6.94
CA GLU A 126 -28.24 -2.08 8.08
C GLU A 126 -29.29 -1.00 7.75
N SER A 127 -30.25 -0.81 8.67
CA SER A 127 -31.32 0.16 8.47
C SER A 127 -31.70 0.89 9.75
N ILE A 128 -32.25 2.08 9.57
CA ILE A 128 -32.87 2.88 10.62
C ILE A 128 -34.32 3.21 10.23
N ILE A 129 -35.13 3.48 11.24
CA ILE A 129 -36.50 3.96 11.07
C ILE A 129 -36.60 5.35 11.66
N LEU A 130 -37.16 6.26 10.86
CA LEU A 130 -37.46 7.63 11.23
C LEU A 130 -38.98 7.82 11.16
N THR A 131 -39.55 8.34 12.24
CA THR A 131 -41.00 8.54 12.37
C THR A 131 -41.35 10.00 12.06
N ASP A 132 -42.36 10.20 11.21
CA ASP A 132 -42.88 11.53 10.91
C ASP A 132 -43.75 12.10 12.06
N ASP A 133 -44.14 13.36 11.92
CA ASP A 133 -44.94 14.05 12.94
C ASP A 133 -46.38 13.51 13.08
N ALA A 134 -46.84 12.72 12.10
CA ALA A 134 -48.13 12.03 12.11
C ALA A 134 -48.03 10.58 12.63
N GLY A 135 -46.83 10.11 13.01
CA GLY A 135 -46.58 8.76 13.50
C GLY A 135 -46.31 7.71 12.41
N GLY A 136 -46.07 8.14 11.16
CA GLY A 136 -45.70 7.28 10.03
C GLY A 136 -44.22 6.91 10.05
N ASP A 137 -43.91 5.62 9.96
CA ASP A 137 -42.54 5.10 9.96
C ASP A 137 -41.96 5.00 8.54
N TYR A 138 -40.72 5.46 8.39
CA TYR A 138 -39.95 5.41 7.15
C TYR A 138 -38.61 4.71 7.37
N THR A 139 -38.33 3.68 6.57
CA THR A 139 -37.07 2.92 6.64
C THR A 139 -36.01 3.50 5.72
N TYR A 140 -34.85 3.79 6.27
CA TYR A 140 -33.65 4.23 5.55
C TYR A 140 -32.56 3.17 5.72
N PHE A 141 -31.91 2.80 4.62
CA PHE A 141 -30.87 1.79 4.59
C PHE A 141 -29.52 2.46 4.39
N LYS A 142 -28.48 1.88 5.01
CA LYS A 142 -27.12 2.32 4.81
C LYS A 142 -26.74 2.19 3.34
N LEU A 143 -26.37 3.32 2.73
CA LEU A 143 -26.20 3.41 1.28
C LEU A 143 -25.13 2.45 0.75
N ARG A 144 -24.03 2.25 1.49
CA ARG A 144 -22.95 1.33 1.10
C ARG A 144 -23.37 -0.14 1.11
N ASP A 145 -24.21 -0.54 2.07
CA ASP A 145 -24.74 -1.91 2.15
C ASP A 145 -25.67 -2.18 0.95
N LEU A 146 -26.48 -1.19 0.56
CA LEU A 146 -27.28 -1.27 -0.67
C LEU A 146 -26.39 -1.44 -1.91
N GLY A 147 -25.32 -0.66 -2.04
CA GLY A 147 -24.39 -0.78 -3.16
C GLY A 147 -23.79 -2.19 -3.28
N ALA A 148 -23.31 -2.72 -2.15
CA ALA A 148 -22.74 -4.06 -2.08
C ALA A 148 -23.78 -5.16 -2.45
N ALA A 149 -25.02 -5.05 -1.98
CA ALA A 149 -26.05 -6.05 -2.21
C ALA A 149 -26.70 -5.97 -3.59
N LEU A 150 -26.73 -4.79 -4.21
CA LEU A 150 -27.49 -4.52 -5.44
C LEU A 150 -26.61 -4.29 -6.68
N GLY A 151 -25.29 -4.30 -6.52
CA GLY A 151 -24.34 -4.32 -7.63
C GLY A 151 -24.01 -2.93 -8.20
N PHE A 152 -23.93 -1.91 -7.34
CA PHE A 152 -23.38 -0.59 -7.69
C PHE A 152 -22.34 -0.14 -6.66
N GLN A 153 -21.30 0.56 -7.11
CA GLN A 153 -20.28 1.10 -6.21
C GLN A 153 -20.83 2.35 -5.52
N VAL A 154 -20.49 2.53 -4.24
CA VAL A 154 -20.71 3.77 -3.49
C VAL A 154 -19.37 4.21 -2.94
N ASP A 155 -18.96 5.44 -3.22
CA ASP A 155 -17.70 5.97 -2.73
C ASP A 155 -17.74 7.49 -2.50
N TRP A 156 -16.63 8.06 -2.04
CA TRP A 156 -16.50 9.48 -1.74
C TRP A 156 -15.15 10.05 -2.18
N SER A 157 -15.15 11.27 -2.74
CA SER A 157 -13.94 12.07 -2.91
C SER A 157 -14.18 13.53 -2.52
N ALA A 158 -13.11 14.28 -2.25
CA ALA A 158 -13.21 15.69 -1.89
C ALA A 158 -13.81 16.56 -3.03
N GLU A 159 -13.54 16.18 -4.28
CA GLU A 159 -13.95 16.89 -5.49
C GLU A 159 -15.39 16.56 -5.89
N ARG A 160 -15.79 15.29 -5.76
CA ARG A 160 -17.07 14.77 -6.25
C ARG A 160 -18.14 14.70 -5.17
N GLY A 161 -17.74 14.63 -3.89
CA GLY A 161 -18.63 14.25 -2.81
C GLY A 161 -18.95 12.75 -2.89
N VAL A 162 -20.15 12.36 -2.42
CA VAL A 162 -20.62 10.97 -2.55
C VAL A 162 -20.95 10.68 -4.02
N PHE A 163 -20.46 9.56 -4.54
CA PHE A 163 -20.77 9.12 -5.90
C PHE A 163 -21.11 7.64 -5.98
N LEU A 164 -21.96 7.30 -6.95
CA LEU A 164 -22.47 5.99 -7.29
C LEU A 164 -22.06 5.65 -8.72
N ASN A 165 -21.48 4.48 -8.91
CA ASN A 165 -21.21 3.94 -10.24
C ASN A 165 -22.04 2.66 -10.43
N THR A 166 -22.96 2.66 -11.38
CA THR A 166 -23.83 1.51 -11.68
C THR A 166 -23.25 0.59 -12.75
N GLY A 167 -22.03 0.85 -13.21
CA GLY A 167 -21.40 0.14 -14.33
C GLY A 167 -21.97 0.57 -15.67
N SER A 168 -22.22 1.88 -15.85
CA SER A 168 -22.78 2.48 -17.06
C SER A 168 -22.08 2.05 -18.36
N ALA A 169 -22.83 2.14 -19.46
CA ALA A 169 -22.34 1.99 -20.82
C ALA A 169 -21.20 2.99 -21.12
N PRO A 170 -20.37 2.74 -22.15
CA PRO A 170 -19.26 3.62 -22.53
C PRO A 170 -19.72 5.08 -22.68
N ALA A 171 -18.80 6.02 -22.52
CA ALA A 171 -19.04 7.47 -22.62
C ALA A 171 -19.81 7.85 -23.92
N GLU A 172 -20.35 9.08 -24.02
CA GLU A 172 -21.17 9.56 -25.16
C GLU A 172 -20.56 9.36 -26.57
N ASP A 173 -19.28 8.99 -26.68
CA ASP A 173 -18.55 8.66 -27.91
C ASP A 173 -18.35 7.14 -28.18
N GLY A 174 -18.87 6.26 -27.31
CA GLY A 174 -18.70 4.82 -27.38
C GLY A 174 -17.36 4.30 -26.82
N LYS A 175 -16.52 5.16 -26.24
CA LYS A 175 -15.21 4.79 -25.69
C LYS A 175 -15.31 4.37 -24.23
N ILE A 176 -14.57 3.31 -23.91
CA ILE A 176 -14.39 2.84 -22.54
C ILE A 176 -13.41 3.77 -21.84
N THR A 177 -13.67 4.08 -20.59
CA THR A 177 -12.81 4.90 -19.73
C THR A 177 -12.23 4.06 -18.60
N LEU A 178 -11.20 4.58 -17.92
CA LEU A 178 -10.66 3.94 -16.71
C LEU A 178 -11.72 3.85 -15.60
N ALA A 179 -12.70 4.75 -15.57
CA ALA A 179 -13.81 4.71 -14.62
C ALA A 179 -14.69 3.45 -14.79
N ASP A 180 -14.81 2.95 -16.02
CA ASP A 180 -15.59 1.74 -16.32
C ASP A 180 -14.87 0.45 -15.89
N LEU A 181 -13.56 0.54 -15.64
CA LEU A 181 -12.71 -0.59 -15.25
C LEU A 181 -12.47 -0.66 -13.74
N GLN A 182 -12.94 0.31 -12.96
CA GLN A 182 -12.82 0.33 -11.50
C GLN A 182 -13.39 -0.94 -10.87
N GLY A 183 -12.84 -1.42 -9.77
CA GLY A 183 -13.31 -2.60 -9.04
C GLY A 183 -12.43 -3.84 -9.19
N VAL A 184 -12.93 -4.99 -8.73
CA VAL A 184 -12.20 -6.26 -8.68
C VAL A 184 -12.52 -7.12 -9.89
N TRP A 185 -11.48 -7.64 -10.53
CA TRP A 185 -11.55 -8.50 -11.70
C TRP A 185 -10.80 -9.80 -11.44
N THR A 186 -11.53 -10.90 -11.31
CA THR A 186 -10.99 -12.22 -10.98
C THR A 186 -10.98 -13.11 -12.21
N ALA A 187 -9.84 -13.73 -12.51
CA ALA A 187 -9.78 -14.70 -13.59
C ALA A 187 -10.61 -15.95 -13.28
N THR A 188 -11.53 -16.29 -14.18
CA THR A 188 -12.42 -17.45 -14.07
C THR A 188 -12.09 -18.54 -15.08
N MET A 189 -11.31 -18.23 -16.12
CA MET A 189 -10.91 -19.19 -17.15
C MET A 189 -9.45 -18.98 -17.57
N ALA A 190 -8.73 -20.09 -17.78
CA ALA A 190 -7.37 -20.12 -18.31
C ALA A 190 -7.37 -20.45 -19.81
N PRO A 191 -6.34 -20.03 -20.56
CA PRO A 191 -6.25 -20.25 -22.00
C PRO A 191 -6.09 -21.71 -22.44
N TYR A 192 -5.67 -22.62 -21.54
CA TYR A 192 -5.45 -24.04 -21.83
C TYR A 192 -5.92 -24.93 -20.68
N ASP A 193 -6.37 -26.14 -21.01
CA ASP A 193 -7.09 -27.11 -20.17
C ASP A 193 -6.26 -27.76 -19.03
N TRP A 194 -5.31 -27.01 -18.46
CA TRP A 194 -4.51 -27.45 -17.33
C TRP A 194 -4.08 -26.25 -16.48
N LYS A 195 -4.77 -26.15 -15.33
CA LYS A 195 -4.49 -25.32 -14.15
C LYS A 195 -4.58 -23.80 -14.36
N LEU A 196 -5.75 -23.27 -14.04
CA LEU A 196 -5.93 -21.85 -13.72
C LEU A 196 -4.98 -21.49 -12.57
N SER A 197 -4.08 -20.53 -12.78
CA SER A 197 -3.43 -19.82 -11.68
C SER A 197 -4.39 -18.71 -11.24
N PRO A 198 -5.03 -18.81 -10.05
CA PRO A 198 -5.94 -17.78 -9.59
C PRO A 198 -5.24 -16.43 -9.65
N ARG A 199 -5.87 -15.47 -10.30
CA ARG A 199 -5.34 -14.11 -10.44
C ARG A 199 -6.46 -13.11 -10.35
N GLU A 200 -6.13 -11.97 -9.75
CA GLU A 200 -7.03 -10.85 -9.59
C GLU A 200 -6.30 -9.58 -9.96
N PHE A 201 -7.02 -8.62 -10.52
CA PHE A 201 -6.60 -7.23 -10.46
C PHE A 201 -7.71 -6.36 -9.88
N ILE A 202 -7.31 -5.38 -9.11
CA ILE A 202 -8.16 -4.37 -8.49
C ILE A 202 -7.76 -3.04 -9.10
N ILE A 203 -8.73 -2.26 -9.52
CA ILE A 203 -8.52 -0.88 -9.97
C ILE A 203 -9.31 0.04 -9.03
N SER A 204 -8.62 1.03 -8.44
CA SER A 204 -9.21 2.03 -7.54
C SER A 204 -8.61 3.40 -7.82
N GLY A 205 -9.41 4.28 -8.44
CA GLY A 205 -8.91 5.52 -9.01
C GLY A 205 -7.90 5.23 -10.12
N ASP A 206 -6.69 5.77 -9.95
CA ASP A 206 -5.52 5.50 -10.78
C ASP A 206 -4.62 4.40 -10.21
N GLN A 207 -4.95 3.83 -9.05
CA GLN A 207 -4.16 2.76 -8.43
C GLN A 207 -4.60 1.39 -8.93
N TYR A 208 -3.66 0.45 -8.98
CA TYR A 208 -3.95 -0.95 -9.22
C TYR A 208 -3.19 -1.89 -8.28
N THR A 209 -3.83 -3.02 -8.01
CA THR A 209 -3.19 -4.19 -7.41
C THR A 209 -3.42 -5.36 -8.35
N TRP A 210 -2.37 -6.10 -8.72
CA TRP A 210 -2.49 -7.37 -9.45
C TRP A 210 -1.88 -8.48 -8.62
N ALA A 211 -2.63 -9.53 -8.34
CA ALA A 211 -2.16 -10.68 -7.58
C ALA A 211 -2.34 -11.98 -8.35
N VAL A 212 -1.41 -12.92 -8.18
CA VAL A 212 -1.47 -14.27 -8.75
C VAL A 212 -1.01 -15.29 -7.73
N ILE A 213 -1.76 -16.39 -7.60
CA ILE A 213 -1.34 -17.59 -6.87
C ILE A 213 -0.77 -18.60 -7.87
N GLN A 214 0.54 -18.86 -7.79
CA GLN A 214 1.25 -19.77 -8.72
C GLN A 214 1.91 -20.93 -7.99
N GLY A 215 1.14 -21.65 -7.17
CA GLY A 215 1.62 -22.86 -6.50
C GLY A 215 2.64 -22.57 -5.40
N THR A 216 3.91 -22.36 -5.77
CA THR A 216 5.01 -22.04 -4.85
C THR A 216 5.40 -20.58 -4.85
N ASN A 217 5.07 -19.83 -5.91
CA ASN A 217 5.57 -18.46 -6.13
C ASN A 217 4.40 -17.49 -6.31
N ASN A 218 3.77 -17.09 -5.22
CA ASN A 218 2.70 -16.10 -5.26
C ASN A 218 3.27 -14.73 -5.63
N GLN A 219 2.48 -13.91 -6.30
CA GLN A 219 2.95 -12.63 -6.82
C GLN A 219 1.92 -11.56 -6.54
N ILE A 220 2.39 -10.38 -6.17
CA ILE A 220 1.56 -9.19 -6.04
C ILE A 220 2.30 -7.98 -6.60
N ILE A 221 1.59 -7.16 -7.35
CA ILE A 221 2.09 -5.90 -7.90
C ILE A 221 1.16 -4.81 -7.42
N ASN A 222 1.72 -3.77 -6.80
CA ASN A 222 1.00 -2.56 -6.40
C ASN A 222 1.58 -1.37 -7.15
N GLY A 223 0.74 -0.51 -7.69
CA GLY A 223 1.22 0.64 -8.44
C GLY A 223 0.11 1.54 -9.00
N THR A 224 0.49 2.34 -9.98
CA THR A 224 -0.36 3.34 -10.63
C THR A 224 -0.54 3.01 -12.11
N ILE A 225 -1.76 3.15 -12.59
CA ILE A 225 -2.13 3.12 -14.01
C ILE A 225 -1.75 4.47 -14.59
N THR A 226 -0.79 4.47 -15.52
CA THR A 226 -0.26 5.69 -16.10
C THR A 226 -1.06 6.15 -17.33
N GLU A 227 -1.67 5.19 -18.05
CA GLU A 227 -2.44 5.47 -19.25
C GLU A 227 -3.39 4.31 -19.56
N PHE A 228 -4.57 4.63 -20.09
CA PHE A 228 -5.48 3.66 -20.69
C PHE A 228 -5.72 4.03 -22.15
N ASP A 229 -5.11 3.27 -23.05
CA ASP A 229 -5.32 3.40 -24.49
C ASP A 229 -6.55 2.58 -24.90
N ASN A 230 -7.62 3.28 -25.25
CA ASN A 230 -8.90 2.71 -25.61
C ASN A 230 -9.14 2.63 -27.13
N ASP A 231 -8.11 2.92 -27.93
CA ASP A 231 -8.13 2.89 -29.39
C ASP A 231 -6.73 2.52 -29.90
N PHE A 232 -6.18 1.42 -29.37
CA PHE A 232 -4.81 1.03 -29.64
C PHE A 232 -4.67 0.56 -31.10
N GLN A 233 -4.05 1.40 -31.95
CA GLN A 233 -3.77 1.12 -33.36
C GLN A 233 -2.33 0.60 -33.58
N GLY A 234 -1.89 -0.36 -32.78
CA GLY A 234 -0.54 -0.93 -32.89
C GLY A 234 -0.44 -2.18 -33.78
N ASP A 235 0.78 -2.65 -34.03
CA ASP A 235 1.08 -3.76 -34.94
C ASP A 235 0.65 -5.17 -34.44
N ILE A 236 -0.03 -5.26 -33.30
CA ILE A 236 -0.35 -6.54 -32.65
C ILE A 236 -1.80 -6.89 -32.90
N GLU A 237 -2.02 -7.92 -33.72
CA GLU A 237 -3.34 -8.34 -34.18
C GLU A 237 -4.27 -8.76 -33.02
N GLY A 238 -5.43 -8.12 -32.96
CA GLY A 238 -6.49 -8.41 -32.01
C GLY A 238 -6.28 -7.85 -30.61
N VAL A 239 -5.37 -6.87 -30.44
CA VAL A 239 -5.31 -6.01 -29.25
C VAL A 239 -6.15 -4.78 -29.52
N ASN A 240 -7.17 -4.56 -28.70
CA ASN A 240 -8.07 -3.41 -28.87
C ASN A 240 -7.86 -2.36 -27.77
N TYR A 241 -7.31 -2.75 -26.62
CA TYR A 241 -7.07 -1.85 -25.49
C TYR A 241 -5.74 -2.17 -24.82
N VAL A 242 -5.10 -1.15 -24.25
CA VAL A 242 -3.86 -1.30 -23.48
C VAL A 242 -3.93 -0.49 -22.20
N LEU A 243 -3.74 -1.16 -21.06
CA LEU A 243 -3.51 -0.50 -19.78
C LEU A 243 -2.01 -0.42 -19.54
N TYR A 244 -1.48 0.79 -19.43
CA TYR A 244 -0.10 1.04 -19.04
C TYR A 244 -0.03 1.30 -17.54
N PHE A 245 1.01 0.75 -16.91
CA PHE A 245 1.15 0.84 -15.47
C PHE A 245 2.61 0.83 -15.04
N ASP A 246 2.82 1.45 -13.88
CA ASP A 246 4.07 1.47 -13.14
C ASP A 246 3.80 0.93 -11.74
N GLY A 247 4.72 0.14 -11.19
CA GLY A 247 4.48 -0.47 -9.88
C GLY A 247 5.60 -1.35 -9.39
N MET A 248 5.50 -1.71 -8.11
CA MET A 248 6.43 -2.61 -7.45
C MET A 248 5.86 -4.03 -7.43
N ARG A 249 6.60 -4.98 -8.00
CA ARG A 249 6.29 -6.41 -7.91
C ARG A 249 6.98 -7.07 -6.74
N TYR A 250 6.25 -7.94 -6.07
CA TYR A 250 6.77 -8.85 -5.06
C TYR A 250 6.51 -10.28 -5.50
N VAL A 251 7.51 -11.15 -5.31
CA VAL A 251 7.39 -12.60 -5.49
C VAL A 251 7.59 -13.26 -4.13
N LEU A 252 6.57 -13.96 -3.68
CA LEU A 252 6.45 -14.56 -2.36
C LEU A 252 6.54 -16.08 -2.47
N GLU A 253 7.38 -16.68 -1.64
CA GLU A 253 7.52 -18.12 -1.49
C GLU A 253 6.47 -18.68 -0.53
N ASN A 254 6.25 -19.99 -0.57
CA ASN A 254 5.30 -20.68 0.33
C ASN A 254 5.63 -20.54 1.82
N ASP A 255 6.89 -20.29 2.15
CA ASP A 255 7.34 -20.06 3.53
C ASP A 255 7.12 -18.60 4.00
N GLY A 256 6.51 -17.77 3.16
CA GLY A 256 6.23 -16.36 3.45
C GLY A 256 7.44 -15.45 3.24
N SER A 257 8.55 -15.94 2.69
CA SER A 257 9.70 -15.09 2.36
C SER A 257 9.53 -14.39 1.00
N ILE A 258 10.18 -13.23 0.86
CA ILE A 258 10.35 -12.58 -0.46
C ILE A 258 11.58 -13.20 -1.12
N GLN A 259 11.49 -13.57 -2.40
CA GLN A 259 12.63 -14.16 -3.12
C GLN A 259 13.88 -13.25 -3.04
N SER A 260 14.96 -13.78 -2.45
CA SER A 260 16.16 -13.05 -2.01
C SER A 260 17.12 -12.54 -3.10
N SER A 261 16.70 -12.51 -4.37
CA SER A 261 17.53 -12.13 -5.52
C SER A 261 17.11 -10.81 -6.17
N GLY A 262 16.85 -9.74 -5.41
CA GLY A 262 16.60 -8.42 -6.00
C GLY A 262 15.40 -8.35 -6.97
N ASP A 263 14.53 -9.34 -6.95
CA ASP A 263 13.40 -9.49 -7.87
C ASP A 263 12.15 -8.69 -7.43
N SER A 264 12.30 -7.80 -6.43
CA SER A 264 11.38 -6.68 -6.28
C SER A 264 11.58 -5.72 -7.45
N GLN A 265 11.06 -6.11 -8.61
CA GLN A 265 11.25 -5.38 -9.85
C GLN A 265 10.31 -4.18 -9.84
N TYR A 266 10.91 -2.98 -9.88
CA TYR A 266 10.17 -1.77 -10.21
C TYR A 266 9.84 -1.81 -11.69
N TYR A 267 8.56 -1.84 -12.02
CA TYR A 267 8.06 -1.61 -13.35
C TYR A 267 7.95 -0.11 -13.58
N SER A 268 8.81 0.43 -14.45
CA SER A 268 8.80 1.84 -14.87
C SER A 268 8.38 1.98 -16.33
N GLY A 269 7.57 3.00 -16.63
CA GLY A 269 7.27 3.55 -17.94
C GLY A 269 7.37 2.56 -19.09
N GLY A 270 6.38 1.66 -19.22
CA GLY A 270 6.30 0.76 -20.38
C GLY A 270 5.71 -0.62 -20.10
N SER A 271 5.45 -0.97 -18.84
CA SER A 271 4.71 -2.20 -18.54
C SER A 271 3.25 -2.02 -18.90
N LYS A 272 2.66 -3.07 -19.49
CA LYS A 272 1.32 -2.98 -20.04
C LYS A 272 0.56 -4.29 -19.99
N LEU A 273 -0.75 -4.20 -19.81
CA LEU A 273 -1.70 -5.28 -20.00
C LEU A 273 -2.40 -5.06 -21.34
N GLN A 274 -2.20 -6.01 -22.24
CA GLN A 274 -2.83 -6.00 -23.55
C GLN A 274 -4.16 -6.73 -23.48
N ILE A 275 -5.21 -6.06 -23.93
CA ILE A 275 -6.57 -6.54 -23.78
C ILE A 275 -7.18 -6.74 -25.17
N ARG A 276 -7.70 -7.94 -25.41
CA ARG A 276 -8.43 -8.26 -26.64
C ARG A 276 -9.85 -7.74 -26.57
N THR A 277 -10.51 -7.91 -25.43
CA THR A 277 -11.94 -7.61 -25.31
C THR A 277 -12.24 -7.08 -23.92
N ILE A 278 -13.00 -5.98 -23.88
CA ILE A 278 -13.68 -5.52 -22.68
C ILE A 278 -15.17 -5.57 -23.00
N ASN A 279 -15.89 -6.44 -22.30
CA ASN A 279 -17.34 -6.54 -22.43
C ASN A 279 -17.97 -6.15 -21.10
N LEU A 280 -18.32 -4.88 -20.98
CA LEU A 280 -18.97 -4.32 -19.79
C LEU A 280 -20.41 -4.82 -19.61
N ALA A 281 -21.06 -5.37 -20.65
CA ALA A 281 -22.41 -5.91 -20.54
C ALA A 281 -22.41 -7.29 -19.89
N GLU A 282 -21.42 -8.12 -20.25
CA GLU A 282 -21.20 -9.44 -19.66
C GLU A 282 -20.19 -9.41 -18.50
N ASN A 283 -19.77 -8.22 -18.06
CA ASN A 283 -18.83 -7.98 -16.96
C ASN A 283 -17.55 -8.83 -17.05
N TYR A 284 -16.93 -8.88 -18.23
CA TYR A 284 -15.63 -9.53 -18.39
C TYR A 284 -14.61 -8.73 -19.19
N ILE A 285 -13.35 -8.98 -18.88
CA ILE A 285 -12.17 -8.54 -19.61
C ILE A 285 -11.44 -9.79 -20.09
N GLN A 286 -10.98 -9.80 -21.34
CA GLN A 286 -10.16 -10.87 -21.89
C GLN A 286 -8.82 -10.32 -22.34
N ASP A 287 -7.75 -10.78 -21.71
CA ASP A 287 -6.39 -10.38 -22.08
C ASP A 287 -5.87 -11.16 -23.30
N THR A 288 -4.74 -10.72 -23.86
CA THR A 288 -4.10 -11.39 -25.00
C THR A 288 -3.56 -12.77 -24.68
N THR A 289 -3.31 -13.06 -23.40
CA THR A 289 -2.85 -14.37 -22.93
C THR A 289 -4.01 -15.37 -22.84
N GLY A 290 -5.25 -14.92 -23.01
CA GLY A 290 -6.47 -15.73 -23.07
C GLY A 290 -7.14 -15.95 -21.70
N TYR A 291 -6.71 -15.25 -20.65
CA TYR A 291 -7.43 -15.25 -19.39
C TYR A 291 -8.70 -14.39 -19.52
N ARG A 292 -9.81 -14.94 -19.01
CA ARG A 292 -11.08 -14.21 -18.86
C ARG A 292 -11.22 -13.80 -17.40
N TYR A 293 -11.28 -12.49 -17.17
CA TYR A 293 -11.51 -11.89 -15.86
C TYR A 293 -12.95 -11.46 -15.76
N GLU A 294 -13.65 -11.89 -14.72
CA GLU A 294 -15.01 -11.47 -14.43
C GLU A 294 -15.01 -10.54 -13.22
N ARG A 295 -15.91 -9.56 -13.25
CA ARG A 295 -16.08 -8.61 -12.15
C ARG A 295 -16.60 -9.32 -10.89
N ARG A 296 -16.00 -9.06 -9.73
CA ARG A 296 -16.37 -9.64 -8.42
C ARG A 296 -16.54 -8.55 -7.36
N ALA A 297 -17.30 -8.88 -6.31
CA ALA A 297 -17.50 -8.01 -5.14
C ALA A 297 -16.38 -8.13 -4.10
N SER A 298 -15.56 -9.19 -4.17
CA SER A 298 -14.51 -9.52 -3.20
C SER A 298 -13.19 -9.84 -3.88
N SER A 299 -12.07 -9.54 -3.21
CA SER A 299 -10.70 -9.66 -3.68
C SER A 299 -9.93 -10.81 -3.02
N SER A 300 -10.50 -12.01 -3.02
CA SER A 300 -9.98 -13.15 -2.23
C SER A 300 -8.52 -13.54 -2.54
N VAL A 301 -8.07 -13.40 -3.79
CA VAL A 301 -6.68 -13.70 -4.19
C VAL A 301 -5.76 -12.57 -3.76
N CYS A 302 -6.14 -11.31 -4.01
CA CYS A 302 -5.35 -10.16 -3.57
C CYS A 302 -5.23 -10.12 -2.04
N ASP A 303 -6.31 -10.33 -1.30
CA ASP A 303 -6.33 -10.34 0.17
C ASP A 303 -5.37 -11.40 0.71
N GLN A 304 -5.42 -12.62 0.16
CA GLN A 304 -4.54 -13.71 0.57
C GLN A 304 -3.07 -13.38 0.33
N VAL A 305 -2.72 -12.89 -0.86
CA VAL A 305 -1.33 -12.59 -1.21
C VAL A 305 -0.84 -11.32 -0.48
N GLN A 306 -1.72 -10.35 -0.21
CA GLN A 306 -1.40 -9.15 0.57
C GLN A 306 -1.13 -9.47 2.04
N VAL A 307 -1.89 -10.40 2.65
CA VAL A 307 -1.58 -10.88 4.01
C VAL A 307 -0.21 -11.57 4.05
N GLN A 308 0.12 -12.38 3.05
CA GLN A 308 1.45 -12.98 2.94
C GLN A 308 2.54 -11.91 2.76
N LEU A 309 2.31 -10.91 1.91
CA LEU A 309 3.25 -9.80 1.72
C LEU A 309 3.46 -9.03 3.03
N ASN A 310 2.39 -8.69 3.75
CA ASN A 310 2.49 -7.96 5.01
C ASN A 310 3.26 -8.79 6.04
N ALA A 311 2.98 -10.09 6.18
CA ALA A 311 3.75 -10.96 7.06
C ALA A 311 5.24 -11.05 6.66
N ALA A 312 5.54 -11.08 5.35
CA ALA A 312 6.91 -11.06 4.85
C ALA A 312 7.61 -9.73 5.13
N LEU A 313 6.90 -8.61 4.95
CA LEU A 313 7.40 -7.26 5.21
C LEU A 313 7.55 -6.99 6.69
N ASP A 314 6.66 -7.47 7.54
CA ASP A 314 6.76 -7.41 9.00
C ASP A 314 7.96 -8.24 9.48
N TRP A 315 8.12 -9.46 8.96
CA TRP A 315 9.30 -10.28 9.21
C TRP A 315 10.60 -9.62 8.71
N LEU A 316 10.57 -8.91 7.59
CA LEU A 316 11.69 -8.09 7.10
C LEU A 316 11.88 -6.81 7.91
N ALA A 317 10.83 -6.21 8.47
CA ALA A 317 10.93 -5.02 9.31
C ALA A 317 11.48 -5.39 10.70
N GLU A 318 11.19 -6.59 11.18
CA GLU A 318 11.80 -7.20 12.36
C GLU A 318 13.27 -7.61 12.11
N ARG A 319 13.69 -7.77 10.85
CA ARG A 319 15.07 -8.05 10.41
C ARG A 319 15.69 -6.85 9.71
N ASP A 320 16.39 -5.97 10.44
CA ASP A 320 17.22 -4.90 9.86
C ASP A 320 18.05 -5.43 8.66
N PRO A 321 17.67 -5.09 7.40
CA PRO A 321 18.23 -5.72 6.20
C PRO A 321 19.71 -5.44 6.01
N ILE A 322 20.17 -4.32 6.58
CA ILE A 322 21.58 -3.96 6.66
C ILE A 322 22.28 -4.94 7.60
N ASN A 323 21.70 -5.29 8.75
CA ASN A 323 22.29 -6.31 9.63
C ASN A 323 22.32 -7.70 9.01
N ASP A 324 21.27 -8.15 8.31
CA ASP A 324 21.27 -9.48 7.68
C ASP A 324 22.26 -9.57 6.49
N PHE A 325 22.39 -8.49 5.69
CA PHE A 325 23.44 -8.37 4.68
C PHE A 325 24.83 -8.35 5.31
N LEU A 326 25.05 -7.54 6.34
CA LEU A 326 26.33 -7.45 7.06
C LEU A 326 26.68 -8.81 7.71
N VAL A 327 25.74 -9.49 8.38
CA VAL A 327 25.94 -10.83 8.95
C VAL A 327 26.34 -11.81 7.87
N LYS A 328 25.58 -11.90 6.77
CA LYS A 328 25.82 -12.87 5.69
C LYS A 328 27.11 -12.56 4.93
N TYR A 329 27.38 -11.29 4.63
CA TYR A 329 28.55 -10.86 3.87
C TYR A 329 29.84 -10.93 4.70
N VAL A 330 29.83 -10.50 5.97
CA VAL A 330 30.99 -10.63 6.87
C VAL A 330 31.26 -12.09 7.23
N THR A 331 30.23 -12.90 7.48
CA THR A 331 30.44 -14.34 7.75
C THR A 331 31.03 -15.06 6.54
N THR A 332 30.66 -14.65 5.31
CA THR A 332 31.11 -15.29 4.07
C THR A 332 32.45 -14.77 3.56
N ASN A 333 32.71 -13.45 3.72
CA ASN A 333 33.85 -12.76 3.10
C ASN A 333 34.82 -12.11 4.11
N GLY A 334 34.41 -11.97 5.37
CA GLY A 334 35.27 -11.51 6.45
C GLY A 334 36.42 -12.47 6.67
N LYS A 335 37.63 -11.94 6.64
CA LYS A 335 38.84 -12.73 6.87
C LYS A 335 39.54 -12.17 8.09
N MET A 336 39.85 -13.04 9.06
CA MET A 336 40.88 -12.67 10.04
C MET A 336 42.19 -12.47 9.28
N THR A 337 42.78 -11.30 9.41
CA THR A 337 44.06 -10.98 8.80
C THR A 337 45.02 -10.51 9.87
N THR A 338 46.25 -10.98 9.84
CA THR A 338 47.33 -10.40 10.65
C THR A 338 48.08 -9.40 9.77
N TYR A 339 47.78 -8.12 9.93
CA TYR A 339 48.51 -7.04 9.27
C TYR A 339 48.90 -5.97 10.32
N GLY A 340 50.19 -5.64 10.45
CA GLY A 340 50.66 -4.72 11.49
C GLY A 340 50.93 -5.39 12.85
N ASP A 341 50.96 -4.59 13.93
CA ASP A 341 51.53 -4.98 15.22
C ASP A 341 50.60 -5.84 16.11
N PHE A 342 49.30 -5.88 15.81
CA PHE A 342 48.31 -6.60 16.64
C PHE A 342 47.90 -7.95 16.02
N LYS A 343 47.95 -9.03 16.81
CA LYS A 343 47.48 -10.36 16.40
C LYS A 343 45.95 -10.46 16.47
N GLY A 344 45.32 -10.88 15.37
CA GLY A 344 43.88 -11.20 15.33
C GLY A 344 42.97 -10.14 14.70
N GLN A 345 43.51 -9.12 14.05
CA GLN A 345 42.70 -8.05 13.45
C GLN A 345 41.65 -8.63 12.48
N TYR A 346 40.40 -8.20 12.67
CA TYR A 346 39.32 -8.63 11.80
C TYR A 346 39.19 -7.60 10.68
N ALA A 347 39.47 -8.01 9.45
CA ALA A 347 39.37 -7.16 8.27
C ALA A 347 38.26 -7.69 7.37
N CYS A 348 37.32 -6.82 7.01
CA CYS A 348 36.25 -7.16 6.09
C CYS A 348 36.09 -6.04 5.08
N TYR A 349 36.08 -6.40 3.80
CA TYR A 349 35.46 -5.54 2.80
C TYR A 349 33.97 -5.58 3.09
N LEU A 350 33.30 -4.45 3.22
CA LEU A 350 31.88 -4.42 3.64
C LEU A 350 30.98 -3.69 2.66
N ASP A 351 31.53 -3.17 1.57
CA ASP A 351 30.77 -2.30 0.70
C ASP A 351 30.74 -2.84 -0.72
N ILE A 352 29.53 -3.06 -1.19
CA ILE A 352 29.22 -3.36 -2.58
C ILE A 352 28.36 -2.19 -3.07
N LEU A 353 28.96 -1.26 -3.78
CA LEU A 353 28.31 -0.28 -4.66
C LEU A 353 27.10 0.45 -4.03
N GLY A 354 27.26 0.97 -2.81
CA GLY A 354 26.27 1.83 -2.17
C GLY A 354 25.05 1.13 -1.56
N SER A 355 25.13 -0.20 -1.42
CA SER A 355 24.13 -1.02 -0.71
C SER A 355 23.91 -0.64 0.75
N LEU A 356 24.85 0.10 1.37
CA LEU A 356 24.80 0.55 2.76
C LEU A 356 24.59 2.07 2.90
N GLY A 357 24.15 2.75 1.84
CA GLY A 357 23.96 4.22 1.84
C GLY A 357 25.27 5.01 1.76
N THR A 358 26.40 4.32 1.61
CA THR A 358 27.69 4.90 1.24
C THR A 358 27.73 5.16 -0.27
N ASN A 359 28.68 5.98 -0.70
CA ASN A 359 28.82 6.38 -2.11
C ASN A 359 30.01 5.71 -2.83
N LYS A 360 30.74 4.83 -2.15
CA LYS A 360 31.96 4.18 -2.66
C LYS A 360 32.19 2.87 -1.92
N ASP A 361 33.10 2.01 -2.41
CA ASP A 361 33.39 0.75 -1.73
C ASP A 361 34.42 0.86 -0.57
N TRP A 362 33.94 0.80 0.67
CA TRP A 362 34.75 0.90 1.89
C TRP A 362 35.30 -0.45 2.40
N THR A 363 36.54 -0.40 2.91
CA THR A 363 37.21 -1.45 3.68
C THR A 363 37.14 -1.14 5.16
N TYR A 364 36.68 -2.10 5.97
CA TYR A 364 36.51 -1.92 7.40
C TYR A 364 37.43 -2.85 8.18
N GLN A 365 37.98 -2.32 9.27
CA GLN A 365 38.93 -3.01 10.13
C GLN A 365 38.55 -2.77 11.58
N ILE A 366 38.73 -3.80 12.40
CA ILE A 366 38.55 -3.71 13.84
C ILE A 366 39.66 -4.49 14.56
N TYR A 367 40.16 -3.89 15.65
CA TYR A 367 41.12 -4.54 16.52
C TYR A 367 41.02 -4.01 17.95
N ALA A 368 41.41 -4.85 18.90
CA ALA A 368 41.65 -4.44 20.28
C ALA A 368 43.15 -4.26 20.49
N ASP A 369 43.54 -3.14 21.07
CA ASP A 369 44.91 -2.92 21.50
C ASP A 369 45.09 -3.50 22.92
N PRO A 370 45.93 -4.54 23.10
CA PRO A 370 46.15 -5.16 24.40
C PRO A 370 46.89 -4.26 25.40
N ASP A 371 47.63 -3.25 24.93
CA ASP A 371 48.42 -2.37 25.79
C ASP A 371 47.58 -1.24 26.38
N THR A 372 46.63 -0.72 25.60
CA THR A 372 45.73 0.37 26.02
C THR A 372 44.34 -0.11 26.46
N GLY A 373 43.94 -1.33 26.07
CA GLY A 373 42.59 -1.85 26.29
C GLY A 373 41.52 -1.23 25.39
N LEU A 374 41.91 -0.37 24.45
CA LEU A 374 41.00 0.31 23.54
C LEU A 374 40.62 -0.59 22.35
N VAL A 375 39.41 -0.39 21.83
CA VAL A 375 38.95 -1.00 20.58
C VAL A 375 38.90 0.07 19.50
N THR A 376 39.61 -0.17 18.40
CA THR A 376 39.64 0.74 17.25
C THR A 376 38.85 0.17 16.10
N LEU A 377 37.88 0.96 15.64
CA LEU A 377 37.10 0.75 14.43
C LEU A 377 37.65 1.66 13.34
N ARG A 378 37.88 1.14 12.14
CA ARG A 378 38.36 1.91 11.00
C ARG A 378 37.58 1.58 9.75
N ALA A 379 37.13 2.62 9.04
CA ALA A 379 36.64 2.53 7.66
C ALA A 379 37.63 3.26 6.77
N SER A 380 38.03 2.66 5.65
CA SER A 380 38.96 3.29 4.70
C SER A 380 38.64 2.90 3.27
N ILE A 381 38.90 3.81 2.36
CA ILE A 381 38.81 3.56 0.93
C ILE A 381 40.08 4.05 0.25
N TYR A 382 40.50 3.32 -0.77
CA TYR A 382 41.57 3.70 -1.68
C TYR A 382 41.05 3.73 -3.12
N SER A 383 41.23 4.85 -3.80
CA SER A 383 40.95 5.00 -5.24
C SER A 383 42.25 5.33 -5.96
N GLY A 384 42.74 4.44 -6.81
CA GLY A 384 44.00 4.63 -7.55
C GLY A 384 43.78 4.77 -9.05
N GLY A 385 44.28 5.85 -9.64
CA GLY A 385 44.42 6.00 -11.09
C GLY A 385 45.74 5.40 -11.61
N THR A 386 45.77 4.96 -12.87
CA THR A 386 47.01 4.49 -13.52
C THR A 386 47.39 5.39 -14.69
N GLY A 387 48.67 5.73 -14.86
CA GLY A 387 49.18 6.53 -15.99
C GLY A 387 49.98 7.77 -15.57
N ALA A 388 50.45 8.54 -16.56
CA ALA A 388 51.31 9.71 -16.35
C ALA A 388 50.65 10.87 -15.56
N TYR A 389 49.32 10.88 -15.48
CA TYR A 389 48.50 11.84 -14.74
C TYR A 389 47.57 11.14 -13.73
N ALA A 390 48.03 10.03 -13.16
CA ALA A 390 47.30 9.31 -12.15
C ALA A 390 47.05 10.20 -10.92
N ILE A 391 45.79 10.21 -10.47
CA ILE A 391 45.39 10.75 -9.18
C ILE A 391 45.00 9.55 -8.33
N SER A 392 45.59 9.45 -7.14
CA SER A 392 45.22 8.43 -6.15
C SER A 392 44.78 9.10 -4.87
N GLY A 393 43.61 8.69 -4.37
CA GLY A 393 42.98 9.22 -3.16
C GLY A 393 42.84 8.13 -2.11
N ALA A 394 42.93 8.51 -0.84
CA ALA A 394 42.64 7.66 0.29
C ALA A 394 41.85 8.43 1.35
N THR A 395 40.67 7.93 1.68
CA THR A 395 39.82 8.52 2.72
C THR A 395 39.67 7.50 3.85
N SER A 396 39.77 7.94 5.10
CA SER A 396 39.50 7.07 6.25
C SER A 396 38.84 7.77 7.42
N TYR A 397 38.00 7.00 8.11
CA TYR A 397 37.39 7.31 9.39
C TYR A 397 37.89 6.32 10.44
N THR A 398 38.15 6.80 11.63
CA THR A 398 38.45 5.97 12.80
C THR A 398 37.55 6.34 13.96
N LEU A 399 37.26 5.36 14.81
CA LEU A 399 36.56 5.53 16.07
C LEU A 399 37.21 4.64 17.12
N GLU A 400 37.61 5.24 18.23
CA GLU A 400 38.22 4.56 19.38
C GLU A 400 37.22 4.45 20.52
N LEU A 401 37.01 3.22 20.97
CA LEU A 401 36.11 2.87 22.05
C LEU A 401 36.90 2.51 23.30
N SER A 402 36.47 3.04 24.44
CA SER A 402 37.01 2.72 25.76
C SER A 402 36.03 1.86 26.56
N PRO A 403 36.50 0.83 27.29
CA PRO A 403 35.66 0.06 28.20
C PRO A 403 35.06 0.90 29.34
N ASP A 404 35.66 2.06 29.64
CA ASP A 404 35.18 3.02 30.65
C ASP A 404 33.96 3.84 30.18
N GLY A 405 33.58 3.71 28.90
CA GLY A 405 32.45 4.43 28.28
C GLY A 405 32.85 5.70 27.52
N GLY A 406 31.83 6.39 26.98
CA GLY A 406 32.00 7.59 26.15
C GLY A 406 32.24 8.89 26.93
N PRO A 407 32.47 10.02 26.23
CA PRO A 407 32.39 10.18 24.78
C PRO A 407 33.58 9.53 24.05
N TYR A 408 33.28 8.80 22.98
CA TYR A 408 34.28 8.14 22.14
C TYR A 408 34.88 9.13 21.15
N ARG A 409 36.16 8.97 20.83
CA ARG A 409 36.88 9.86 19.92
C ARG A 409 37.01 9.23 18.55
N GLY A 410 36.76 10.04 17.53
CA GLY A 410 36.98 9.64 16.16
C GLY A 410 37.81 10.66 15.40
N SER A 411 38.41 10.19 14.31
CA SER A 411 39.13 11.05 13.38
C SER A 411 38.79 10.72 11.93
N PHE A 412 38.93 11.74 11.10
CA PHE A 412 38.77 11.70 9.66
C PHE A 412 40.09 12.13 9.02
N SER A 413 40.43 11.50 7.90
CA SER A 413 41.54 11.94 7.05
C SER A 413 41.21 11.66 5.59
N ASP A 414 41.48 12.63 4.72
CA ASP A 414 41.48 12.43 3.28
C ASP A 414 42.82 12.87 2.70
N THR A 415 43.36 12.07 1.78
CA THR A 415 44.66 12.32 1.15
C THR A 415 44.54 12.11 -0.34
N VAL A 416 44.98 13.09 -1.11
CA VAL A 416 45.06 13.00 -2.56
C VAL A 416 46.51 13.17 -2.98
N SER A 417 46.99 12.19 -3.73
CA SER A 417 48.32 12.15 -4.32
C SER A 417 48.22 12.20 -5.84
N THR A 418 49.05 13.03 -6.47
CA THR A 418 49.10 13.18 -7.93
C THR A 418 50.45 12.74 -8.45
N SER A 419 50.48 11.95 -9.52
CA SER A 419 51.74 11.59 -10.20
C SER A 419 52.39 12.78 -10.93
N SER A 420 51.65 13.87 -11.12
CA SER A 420 52.11 15.11 -11.72
C SER A 420 52.48 16.15 -10.65
N SER A 421 53.65 16.78 -10.80
CA SER A 421 54.15 17.82 -9.90
C SER A 421 53.39 19.15 -10.01
N ILE A 422 52.56 19.34 -11.04
CA ILE A 422 51.84 20.60 -11.32
C ILE A 422 50.63 20.77 -10.38
N MET A 423 49.95 19.68 -10.03
CA MET A 423 48.75 19.73 -9.17
C MET A 423 49.08 19.71 -7.68
N GLY A 424 50.25 19.18 -7.29
CA GLY A 424 50.63 18.97 -5.89
C GLY A 424 49.80 17.88 -5.21
N SER A 425 50.30 17.35 -4.10
CA SER A 425 49.53 16.45 -3.22
C SER A 425 48.96 17.25 -2.05
N TRP A 426 47.76 16.90 -1.60
CA TRP A 426 47.11 17.57 -0.47
C TRP A 426 46.45 16.55 0.44
N SER A 427 46.29 16.93 1.70
CA SER A 427 45.60 16.15 2.71
C SER A 427 44.85 17.07 3.66
N TYR A 428 43.72 16.61 4.15
CA TYR A 428 42.95 17.28 5.19
C TYR A 428 42.42 16.24 6.18
N SER A 429 42.09 16.69 7.37
CA SER A 429 41.76 15.89 8.52
C SER A 429 40.74 16.59 9.42
N GLY A 430 40.09 15.79 10.25
CA GLY A 430 39.23 16.29 11.30
C GLY A 430 39.14 15.34 12.48
N THR A 431 38.70 15.86 13.62
CA THR A 431 38.41 15.06 14.82
C THR A 431 37.00 15.32 15.29
N PHE A 432 36.35 14.30 15.85
CA PHE A 432 35.00 14.38 16.37
C PHE A 432 34.86 13.56 17.64
N GLN A 433 33.81 13.85 18.40
CA GLN A 433 33.38 13.07 19.55
C GLN A 433 31.98 12.56 19.32
N ILE A 434 31.71 11.33 19.78
CA ILE A 434 30.36 10.81 19.88
C ILE A 434 30.07 10.45 21.33
N ASP A 435 28.95 10.95 21.84
CA ASP A 435 28.33 10.34 23.01
C ASP A 435 27.42 9.21 22.50
N PRO A 436 27.72 7.93 22.81
CA PRO A 436 26.91 6.80 22.35
C PRO A 436 25.43 6.91 22.73
N ALA A 437 25.08 7.62 23.82
CA ALA A 437 23.68 7.83 24.18
C ALA A 437 22.95 8.81 23.23
N SER A 438 23.71 9.71 22.59
CA SER A 438 23.20 10.73 21.66
C SER A 438 23.33 10.33 20.18
N PHE A 439 24.16 9.33 19.89
CA PHE A 439 24.45 8.87 18.55
C PHE A 439 23.51 7.70 18.20
N THR A 440 22.43 8.01 17.48
CA THR A 440 21.32 7.08 17.20
C THR A 440 21.31 6.63 15.74
N ASP A 441 20.41 5.71 15.41
CA ASP A 441 20.17 5.26 14.03
C ASP A 441 19.71 6.40 13.10
N TRP A 442 19.27 7.54 13.65
CA TRP A 442 18.79 8.71 12.92
C TRP A 442 19.81 9.86 12.87
N THR A 443 21.04 9.64 13.33
CA THR A 443 22.06 10.70 13.28
C THR A 443 22.48 10.98 11.83
N GLU A 444 22.03 12.12 11.30
CA GLU A 444 22.23 12.47 9.89
C GLU A 444 23.66 12.94 9.55
N ALA A 445 24.42 13.46 10.53
CA ALA A 445 25.77 14.00 10.31
C ALA A 445 26.63 13.99 11.58
N LEU A 446 27.95 13.82 11.42
CA LEU A 446 28.93 14.01 12.49
C LEU A 446 29.15 15.49 12.78
N THR A 447 29.45 15.80 14.05
CA THR A 447 29.94 17.13 14.44
C THR A 447 31.45 17.03 14.67
N PHE A 448 32.24 17.68 13.82
CA PHE A 448 33.69 17.72 14.03
C PHE A 448 34.07 18.84 15.01
N ASP A 449 34.90 18.49 15.98
CA ASP A 449 35.57 19.41 16.90
C ASP A 449 36.68 20.20 16.18
N SER A 450 37.33 19.57 15.19
CA SER A 450 38.31 20.20 14.30
C SER A 450 38.15 19.66 12.88
N TYR A 451 38.31 20.52 11.87
CA TYR A 451 38.30 20.14 10.46
C TYR A 451 39.09 21.19 9.65
N ASP A 452 40.06 20.76 8.85
CA ASP A 452 40.94 21.65 8.07
C ASP A 452 40.68 21.61 6.55
N GLY A 453 39.63 20.90 6.11
CA GLY A 453 39.18 20.82 4.71
C GLY A 453 38.22 21.94 4.30
N SER A 454 37.80 21.92 3.03
CA SER A 454 36.93 22.95 2.44
C SER A 454 35.43 22.62 2.39
N ASP A 455 35.03 21.34 2.48
CA ASP A 455 33.62 20.90 2.42
C ASP A 455 33.29 19.90 3.53
N GLN A 456 33.02 20.44 4.72
CA GLN A 456 32.75 19.64 5.92
C GLN A 456 31.41 18.89 5.85
N SER A 457 30.40 19.41 5.14
CA SER A 457 29.03 18.85 5.22
C SER A 457 28.95 17.47 4.58
N PHE A 458 29.66 17.25 3.48
CA PHE A 458 29.66 15.97 2.80
C PHE A 458 30.37 14.90 3.64
N ASP A 459 31.54 15.24 4.19
CA ASP A 459 32.32 14.34 5.04
C ASP A 459 31.61 14.05 6.37
N ALA A 460 30.91 15.03 6.93
CA ALA A 460 30.10 14.83 8.13
C ALA A 460 28.98 13.80 7.92
N LYS A 461 28.26 13.88 6.79
CA LYS A 461 27.19 12.93 6.44
C LYS A 461 27.74 11.55 6.12
N ASN A 462 28.77 11.47 5.29
CA ASN A 462 29.39 10.20 4.92
C ASN A 462 30.05 9.51 6.14
N GLY A 463 30.69 10.30 7.00
CA GLY A 463 31.24 9.83 8.26
C GLY A 463 30.19 9.30 9.22
N ALA A 464 29.02 9.96 9.33
CA ALA A 464 27.92 9.48 10.18
C ALA A 464 27.44 8.10 9.74
N VAL A 465 27.24 7.89 8.44
CA VAL A 465 26.86 6.60 7.85
C VAL A 465 27.92 5.53 8.14
N ASN A 466 29.20 5.83 7.92
CA ASN A 466 30.29 4.87 8.19
C ASN A 466 30.38 4.49 9.67
N VAL A 467 30.26 5.46 10.58
CA VAL A 467 30.30 5.23 12.03
C VAL A 467 29.10 4.39 12.48
N GLN A 468 27.90 4.66 11.96
CA GLN A 468 26.71 3.84 12.23
C GLN A 468 26.90 2.38 11.80
N ILE A 469 27.43 2.14 10.60
CA ILE A 469 27.72 0.78 10.10
C ILE A 469 28.70 0.07 11.04
N MET A 470 29.80 0.72 11.42
CA MET A 470 30.81 0.14 12.31
C MET A 470 30.24 -0.21 13.70
N LEU A 471 29.47 0.71 14.30
CA LEU A 471 28.88 0.50 15.63
C LEU A 471 27.80 -0.59 15.62
N LYS A 472 26.94 -0.62 14.59
CA LYS A 472 25.93 -1.68 14.42
C LYS A 472 26.58 -3.06 14.25
N ALA A 473 27.59 -3.14 13.40
CA ALA A 473 28.32 -4.39 13.17
C ALA A 473 29.03 -4.89 14.43
N LEU A 474 29.54 -3.98 15.26
CA LEU A 474 30.12 -4.31 16.55
C LEU A 474 29.07 -4.73 17.59
N ARG A 475 27.96 -3.99 17.73
CA ARG A 475 26.85 -4.29 18.64
C ARG A 475 26.28 -5.68 18.40
N ASN A 476 26.11 -6.04 17.14
CA ASN A 476 25.52 -7.32 16.73
C ASN A 476 26.54 -8.46 16.69
N GLU A 477 27.74 -8.27 17.26
CA GLU A 477 28.84 -9.23 17.30
C GLU A 477 29.27 -9.74 15.91
N ILE A 478 29.00 -8.98 14.84
CA ILE A 478 29.38 -9.28 13.47
C ILE A 478 30.89 -9.03 13.31
N LEU A 479 31.35 -7.89 13.81
CA LEU A 479 32.76 -7.52 13.89
C LEU A 479 33.27 -7.81 15.31
N LYS A 480 34.24 -8.73 15.41
CA LYS A 480 34.83 -9.14 16.70
C LYS A 480 36.28 -8.66 16.80
N PRO A 481 36.58 -7.66 17.64
CA PRO A 481 37.96 -7.18 17.83
C PRO A 481 38.84 -8.32 18.33
N ASN A 482 39.87 -8.67 17.56
CA ASN A 482 40.76 -9.80 17.85
C ASN A 482 40.03 -11.14 18.07
N GLY A 483 38.81 -11.28 17.54
CA GLY A 483 37.96 -12.46 17.73
C GLY A 483 37.16 -12.50 19.03
N TYR A 484 37.28 -11.49 19.90
CA TYR A 484 36.58 -11.40 21.19
C TYR A 484 35.26 -10.65 21.10
N LYS A 485 34.33 -10.92 22.02
CA LYS A 485 33.18 -10.05 22.25
C LYS A 485 33.62 -8.82 23.05
N LEU A 486 32.89 -7.72 22.94
CA LEU A 486 33.14 -6.53 23.77
C LEU A 486 33.08 -6.83 25.27
N SER A 487 32.16 -7.69 25.70
CA SER A 487 32.07 -8.13 27.10
C SER A 487 33.33 -8.83 27.59
N ASP A 488 34.01 -9.57 26.72
CA ASP A 488 35.26 -10.27 27.05
C ASP A 488 36.44 -9.30 27.18
N LEU A 489 36.30 -8.09 26.62
CA LEU A 489 37.27 -7.00 26.68
C LEU A 489 36.95 -5.97 27.78
N GLY A 490 35.99 -6.28 28.67
CA GLY A 490 35.67 -5.44 29.83
C GLY A 490 34.70 -4.29 29.56
N PHE A 491 34.09 -4.23 28.37
CA PHE A 491 33.03 -3.26 28.10
C PHE A 491 31.75 -3.67 28.83
N THR A 492 31.29 -2.82 29.74
CA THR A 492 30.09 -3.07 30.55
C THR A 492 28.87 -2.28 30.07
N HIS A 493 29.08 -1.24 29.27
CA HIS A 493 28.06 -0.37 28.70
C HIS A 493 28.50 0.08 27.29
N PHE A 494 27.64 -0.06 26.27
CA PHE A 494 27.94 0.30 24.88
C PHE A 494 26.68 0.70 24.09
#